data_AF-A0ABD3SJ92-F1
#
_entry.id   AF-A0ABD3SJ92-F1
#
_cell.length_a   1.000
_cell.length_b   1.000
_cell.length_c   1.000
_cell.angle_alpha   90.00
_cell.angle_beta   90.00
_cell.angle_gamma   90.00
#
_symmetry.space_group_name_H-M   'P 1'
#
loop_
_entity.id
_entity.type
_entity.pdbx_description
1 polymer ?
#
loop_
_entity_poly.entity_id
_entity_poly.type
_entity_poly.pdbx_seq_one_letter_code
_entity_poly.pdbx_strand_id
1 'polypeptide(L)'
;MRSSDDVWPEPFVEALAFQVAIDASRTLGRLAAAQALFNIFQVCSTWRAISRSELLWQNLTQNIWNITHRIRNTWRDEYIYRHQTATNFRNSRYIHTILHFIPTENNNNNDDGLACRRLALSSHHLAAGFSDGAVHLFHIQTRVHLSTFYPQHRDRLGRFSSAVSGIILSDISLVFATLDGDIHKTVINGVNPLRRAHLGDVVNDGALVDFNGCNRWWVGLYAGVPGRAFHIWNSETEELVFVGGTLTDPEAVMGWHLLTELTDLIGRVRVTSNETAVACTGLRVLVFDLRNQGVILNEEEVQRGIIVGSFDANDESVLIPDGRGRGSVRRVANLEEVCRFRVRGRGILGCVNSGYGFICAGGVIRVWEIEHGQYLYSLGERVGESNALIADDRYVAACSADANIHVWDFGAQ
;
A
#
# COMPACT_ATOMS: atom_id res chain seq x y z
N MET A 1 -9.46 1.61 -62.44
CA MET A 1 -9.30 2.57 -61.33
C MET A 1 -9.35 1.80 -60.02
N ARG A 2 -8.20 1.49 -59.44
CA ARG A 2 -8.12 1.08 -58.02
C ARG A 2 -8.13 2.39 -57.24
N SER A 3 -9.05 2.57 -56.29
CA SER A 3 -8.90 3.65 -55.31
C SER A 3 -7.54 3.48 -54.67
N SER A 4 -6.74 4.54 -54.69
CA SER A 4 -5.70 4.74 -53.70
C SER A 4 -6.42 4.82 -52.37
N ASP A 5 -6.61 3.67 -51.71
CA ASP A 5 -7.07 3.61 -50.35
C ASP A 5 -6.06 4.45 -49.54
N ASP A 6 -6.51 5.61 -49.06
CA ASP A 6 -5.76 6.45 -48.12
C ASP A 6 -5.62 5.66 -46.82
N VAL A 7 -4.63 4.78 -46.81
CA VAL A 7 -4.22 4.03 -45.64
C VAL A 7 -3.59 5.04 -44.69
N TRP A 8 -4.32 5.40 -43.64
CA TRP A 8 -3.80 6.24 -42.56
C TRP A 8 -2.42 5.74 -42.11
N PRO A 9 -1.41 6.63 -41.95
CA PRO A 9 -0.08 6.22 -41.53
C PRO A 9 -0.12 5.47 -40.19
N GLU A 10 0.68 4.41 -40.05
CA GLU A 10 0.75 3.62 -38.82
C GLU A 10 0.96 4.47 -37.55
N PRO A 11 1.83 5.51 -37.53
CA PRO A 11 2.01 6.34 -36.35
C PRO A 11 0.74 7.11 -35.94
N PHE A 12 -0.07 7.51 -36.92
CA PHE A 12 -1.34 8.22 -36.65
C PHE A 12 -2.34 7.28 -35.98
N VAL A 13 -2.48 6.07 -36.51
CA VAL A 13 -3.43 5.10 -35.98
C VAL A 13 -2.96 4.56 -34.62
N GLU A 14 -1.65 4.46 -34.38
CA GLU A 14 -1.07 4.18 -33.05
C GLU A 14 -1.43 5.27 -32.04
N ALA A 15 -1.23 6.54 -32.40
CA ALA A 15 -1.58 7.66 -31.52
C ALA A 15 -3.09 7.72 -31.23
N LEU A 16 -3.93 7.44 -32.23
CA LEU A 16 -5.38 7.33 -32.04
C LEU A 16 -5.76 6.18 -31.10
N ALA A 17 -5.15 5.00 -31.28
CA ALA A 17 -5.38 3.84 -30.42
C ALA A 17 -5.00 4.13 -28.97
N PHE A 18 -3.86 4.79 -28.77
CA PHE A 18 -3.43 5.24 -27.45
C PHE A 18 -4.45 6.21 -26.83
N GLN A 19 -4.81 7.29 -27.54
CA GLN A 19 -5.70 8.32 -27.01
C GLN A 19 -7.08 7.77 -26.66
N VAL A 20 -7.69 6.97 -27.55
CA VAL A 20 -9.01 6.38 -27.32
C VAL A 20 -9.01 5.43 -26.12
N ALA A 21 -7.94 4.66 -25.93
CA ALA A 21 -7.82 3.78 -24.77
C ALA A 21 -7.64 4.55 -23.45
N ILE A 22 -6.89 5.65 -23.46
CA ILE A 22 -6.72 6.55 -22.30
C ILE A 22 -8.03 7.26 -21.96
N ASP A 23 -8.76 7.75 -22.95
CA ASP A 23 -10.04 8.41 -22.71
C ASP A 23 -11.07 7.42 -22.16
N ALA A 24 -11.12 6.20 -22.71
CA ALA A 24 -11.95 5.13 -22.18
C ALA A 24 -11.57 4.77 -20.74
N SER A 25 -10.27 4.65 -20.43
CA SER A 25 -9.81 4.30 -19.07
C SER A 25 -10.17 5.35 -18.04
N ARG A 26 -10.09 6.64 -18.40
CA ARG A 26 -10.40 7.76 -17.50
C ARG A 26 -11.89 7.98 -17.27
N THR A 27 -12.72 7.67 -18.26
CA THR A 27 -14.17 7.96 -18.23
C THR A 27 -15.01 6.81 -17.73
N LEU A 28 -14.67 5.58 -18.13
CA LEU A 28 -15.46 4.37 -17.85
C LEU A 28 -14.72 3.37 -16.98
N GLY A 29 -13.46 3.66 -16.69
CA GLY A 29 -12.60 2.83 -15.87
C GLY A 29 -11.54 2.07 -16.63
N ARG A 30 -10.46 1.69 -15.94
CA ARG A 30 -9.27 1.07 -16.55
C ARG A 30 -9.57 -0.15 -17.42
N LEU A 31 -10.59 -0.93 -17.07
CA LEU A 31 -11.01 -2.10 -17.83
C LEU A 31 -11.71 -1.77 -19.17
N ALA A 32 -12.25 -0.57 -19.34
CA ALA A 32 -12.89 -0.16 -20.59
C ALA A 32 -11.90 -0.01 -21.75
N ALA A 33 -10.61 0.22 -21.44
CA ALA A 33 -9.56 0.40 -22.44
C ALA A 33 -9.43 -0.79 -23.40
N ALA A 34 -9.59 -2.04 -22.92
CA ALA A 34 -9.48 -3.21 -23.78
C ALA A 34 -10.61 -3.28 -24.82
N GLN A 35 -11.84 -2.93 -24.44
CA GLN A 35 -12.96 -2.90 -25.38
C GLN A 35 -12.76 -1.81 -26.44
N ALA A 36 -12.23 -0.66 -26.04
CA ALA A 36 -11.92 0.43 -26.94
C ALA A 36 -10.84 0.03 -27.98
N LEU A 37 -9.74 -0.59 -27.51
CA LEU A 37 -8.69 -1.13 -28.38
C LEU A 37 -9.21 -2.24 -29.30
N PHE A 38 -10.03 -3.14 -28.78
CA PHE A 38 -10.63 -4.20 -29.58
C PHE A 38 -11.41 -3.63 -30.76
N ASN A 39 -12.26 -2.63 -30.54
CA ASN A 39 -13.03 -1.99 -31.59
C ASN A 39 -12.14 -1.36 -32.67
N ILE A 40 -11.03 -0.72 -32.27
CA ILE A 40 -10.04 -0.14 -33.20
C ILE A 40 -9.38 -1.23 -34.05
N PHE A 41 -8.97 -2.35 -33.44
CA PHE A 41 -8.31 -3.44 -34.16
C PHE A 41 -9.25 -4.24 -35.10
N GLN A 42 -10.55 -4.00 -35.04
CA GLN A 42 -11.53 -4.60 -35.97
C GLN A 42 -11.79 -3.76 -37.22
N VAL A 43 -11.28 -2.53 -37.33
CA VAL A 43 -11.57 -1.64 -38.47
C VAL A 43 -11.06 -2.21 -39.79
N CYS A 44 -9.77 -2.53 -39.89
CA CYS A 44 -9.18 -3.20 -41.06
C CYS A 44 -7.84 -3.87 -40.70
N SER A 45 -7.22 -4.58 -41.64
CA SER A 45 -5.94 -5.29 -41.42
C SER A 45 -4.79 -4.35 -41.03
N THR A 46 -4.74 -3.14 -41.60
CA THR A 46 -3.70 -2.15 -41.24
C THR A 46 -3.84 -1.69 -39.79
N TRP A 47 -5.07 -1.43 -39.34
CA TRP A 47 -5.31 -1.01 -37.95
C TRP A 47 -5.03 -2.15 -36.98
N ARG A 48 -5.35 -3.38 -37.36
CA ARG A 48 -5.00 -4.58 -36.59
C ARG A 48 -3.49 -4.77 -36.47
N ALA A 49 -2.70 -4.38 -37.47
CA ALA A 49 -1.25 -4.54 -37.46
C ALA A 49 -0.59 -3.80 -36.28
N ILE A 50 -1.19 -2.69 -35.84
CA ILE A 50 -0.70 -1.86 -34.73
C ILE A 50 -0.78 -2.58 -33.38
N SER A 51 -1.62 -3.62 -33.25
CA SER A 51 -1.61 -4.49 -32.07
C SER A 51 -0.28 -5.23 -31.86
N ARG A 52 0.66 -5.15 -32.82
CA ARG A 52 2.03 -5.67 -32.72
C ARG A 52 3.05 -4.60 -32.28
N SER A 53 2.65 -3.34 -32.13
CA SER A 53 3.54 -2.27 -31.69
C SER A 53 3.84 -2.38 -30.20
N GLU A 54 5.11 -2.64 -29.87
CA GLU A 54 5.56 -2.64 -28.48
C GLU A 54 5.49 -1.24 -27.84
N LEU A 55 5.66 -0.17 -28.63
CA LEU A 55 5.59 1.20 -28.13
C LEU A 55 4.16 1.54 -27.67
N LEU A 56 3.15 1.14 -28.43
CA LEU A 56 1.75 1.28 -28.03
C LEU A 56 1.50 0.60 -26.68
N TRP A 57 1.88 -0.67 -26.55
CA TRP A 57 1.64 -1.43 -25.33
C TRP A 57 2.43 -0.91 -24.14
N GLN A 58 3.67 -0.44 -24.35
CA GLN A 58 4.46 0.21 -23.31
C GLN A 58 3.74 1.46 -22.80
N ASN A 59 3.35 2.36 -23.69
CA ASN A 59 2.69 3.61 -23.32
C ASN A 59 1.36 3.36 -22.61
N LEU A 60 0.54 2.43 -23.11
CA LEU A 60 -0.71 2.06 -22.47
C LEU A 60 -0.49 1.45 -21.08
N THR A 61 0.51 0.59 -20.92
CA THR A 61 0.81 -0.07 -19.66
C THR A 61 1.29 0.93 -18.61
N GLN A 62 2.17 1.85 -18.99
CA GLN A 62 2.65 2.92 -18.12
C GLN A 62 1.53 3.89 -17.71
N ASN A 63 0.63 4.26 -18.62
CA ASN A 63 -0.37 5.30 -18.35
C ASN A 63 -1.68 4.77 -17.73
N ILE A 64 -2.04 3.50 -17.95
CA ILE A 64 -3.28 2.91 -17.41
C ILE A 64 -3.00 2.13 -16.10
N TRP A 65 -1.84 1.48 -16.02
CA TRP A 65 -1.50 0.60 -14.90
C TRP A 65 -0.35 1.12 -14.03
N ASN A 66 0.22 2.29 -14.34
CA ASN A 66 1.37 2.89 -13.64
C ASN A 66 2.59 1.95 -13.52
N ILE A 67 2.80 1.06 -14.50
CA ILE A 67 3.91 0.10 -14.49
C ILE A 67 5.09 0.65 -15.29
N THR A 68 6.20 0.95 -14.61
CA THR A 68 7.43 1.49 -15.20
C THR A 68 8.40 0.42 -15.72
N HIS A 69 8.35 -0.79 -15.15
CA HIS A 69 9.25 -1.88 -15.48
C HIS A 69 8.49 -3.12 -15.97
N ARG A 70 8.95 -3.69 -17.09
CA ARG A 70 8.36 -4.88 -17.71
C ARG A 70 8.87 -6.14 -17.02
N ILE A 71 7.95 -6.98 -16.52
CA ILE A 71 8.29 -8.29 -15.91
C ILE A 71 8.11 -9.40 -16.95
N ARG A 72 7.08 -9.30 -17.79
CA ARG A 72 6.80 -10.26 -18.86
C ARG A 72 7.71 -10.07 -20.09
N ASN A 73 7.64 -11.02 -21.03
CA ASN A 73 8.50 -11.02 -22.23
C ASN A 73 8.25 -9.82 -23.15
N THR A 74 6.99 -9.41 -23.29
CA THR A 74 6.56 -8.28 -24.13
C THR A 74 5.68 -7.32 -23.35
N TRP A 75 5.63 -6.05 -23.76
CA TRP A 75 4.73 -5.08 -23.13
C TRP A 75 3.26 -5.44 -23.36
N ARG A 76 2.97 -6.10 -24.48
CA ARG A 76 1.65 -6.66 -24.75
C ARG A 76 1.24 -7.70 -23.71
N ASP A 77 2.13 -8.64 -23.39
CA ASP A 77 1.84 -9.68 -22.39
C ASP A 77 1.70 -9.07 -20.99
N GLU A 78 2.51 -8.06 -20.65
CA GLU A 78 2.36 -7.30 -19.41
C GLU A 78 0.98 -6.62 -19.36
N TYR A 79 0.58 -5.90 -20.42
CA TYR A 79 -0.73 -5.25 -20.49
C TYR A 79 -1.88 -6.24 -20.30
N ILE A 80 -1.85 -7.37 -21.02
CA ILE A 80 -2.87 -8.42 -20.94
C ILE A 80 -2.92 -8.99 -19.52
N TYR A 81 -1.77 -9.31 -18.94
CA TYR A 81 -1.68 -9.83 -17.58
C TYR A 81 -2.31 -8.89 -16.55
N ARG A 82 -1.99 -7.58 -16.60
CA ARG A 82 -2.56 -6.57 -15.69
C ARG A 82 -4.07 -6.44 -15.88
N HIS A 83 -4.52 -6.42 -17.13
CA HIS A 83 -5.93 -6.32 -17.46
C HIS A 83 -6.73 -7.53 -16.96
N GLN A 84 -6.20 -8.74 -17.14
CA GLN A 84 -6.81 -9.97 -16.63
C GLN A 84 -6.80 -10.04 -15.10
N THR A 85 -5.71 -9.60 -14.47
CA THR A 85 -5.62 -9.53 -13.00
C THR A 85 -6.64 -8.56 -12.43
N ALA A 86 -6.79 -7.37 -13.01
CA ALA A 86 -7.83 -6.42 -12.63
C ALA A 86 -9.25 -6.96 -12.90
N THR A 87 -9.43 -7.74 -13.97
CA THR A 87 -10.69 -8.45 -14.26
C THR A 87 -10.99 -9.52 -13.22
N ASN A 88 -9.98 -10.21 -12.71
CA ASN A 88 -10.10 -11.18 -11.63
C ASN A 88 -10.55 -10.52 -10.33
N PHE A 89 -9.99 -9.34 -9.98
CA PHE A 89 -10.52 -8.51 -8.90
C PHE A 89 -12.01 -8.19 -9.14
N ARG A 90 -12.39 -7.64 -10.30
CA ARG A 90 -13.80 -7.30 -10.58
C ARG A 90 -14.76 -8.49 -10.40
N ASN A 91 -14.32 -9.68 -10.78
CA ASN A 91 -15.16 -10.89 -10.85
C ASN A 91 -15.00 -11.83 -9.65
N SER A 92 -14.29 -11.43 -8.59
CA SER A 92 -14.05 -12.29 -7.42
C SER A 92 -13.34 -13.61 -7.76
N ARG A 93 -12.36 -13.57 -8.66
CA ARG A 93 -11.56 -14.74 -9.04
C ARG A 93 -10.18 -14.67 -8.39
N TYR A 94 -9.93 -15.56 -7.45
CA TYR A 94 -8.66 -15.62 -6.73
C TYR A 94 -8.35 -17.03 -6.24
N ILE A 95 -7.08 -17.24 -5.88
CA ILE A 95 -6.64 -18.40 -5.11
C ILE A 95 -6.40 -17.95 -3.68
N HIS A 96 -7.08 -18.59 -2.73
CA HIS A 96 -6.86 -18.36 -1.30
C HIS A 96 -5.82 -19.33 -0.74
N THR A 97 -4.93 -18.80 0.09
CA THR A 97 -3.93 -19.57 0.83
C THR A 97 -3.76 -19.01 2.24
N ILE A 98 -3.28 -19.85 3.15
CA ILE A 98 -2.93 -19.43 4.51
C ILE A 98 -1.44 -19.68 4.69
N LEU A 99 -0.72 -18.66 5.15
CA LEU A 99 0.64 -18.77 5.64
C LEU A 99 0.57 -18.89 7.17
N HIS A 100 1.15 -19.97 7.67
CA HIS A 100 1.26 -20.21 9.10
C HIS A 100 2.62 -19.73 9.59
N PHE A 101 2.65 -19.12 10.76
CA PHE A 101 3.89 -18.93 11.51
C PHE A 101 3.69 -19.48 12.92
N ILE A 102 4.72 -20.15 13.43
CA ILE A 102 4.72 -20.68 14.78
C ILE A 102 5.32 -19.55 15.64
N PRO A 103 4.55 -18.97 16.58
CA PRO A 103 5.12 -18.04 17.56
C PRO A 103 6.29 -18.72 18.24
N THR A 104 7.44 -18.06 18.30
CA THR A 104 8.54 -18.54 19.13
C THR A 104 8.06 -18.58 20.57
N GLU A 105 8.21 -19.72 21.24
CA GLU A 105 7.84 -19.94 22.65
C GLU A 105 8.70 -19.06 23.57
N ASN A 106 8.41 -17.76 23.64
CA ASN A 106 8.99 -16.91 24.66
C ASN A 106 8.18 -17.06 25.95
N ASN A 107 8.75 -17.83 26.87
CA ASN A 107 8.32 -18.09 28.25
C ASN A 107 8.14 -16.81 29.06
N ASN A 108 7.07 -16.05 28.84
CA ASN A 108 6.55 -15.12 29.83
C ASN A 108 5.02 -15.16 29.79
N ASN A 109 4.43 -15.65 30.89
CA ASN A 109 3.00 -15.80 31.15
C ASN A 109 2.23 -14.45 31.24
N ASN A 110 2.55 -13.48 30.38
CA ASN A 110 1.78 -12.24 30.28
C ASN A 110 0.96 -12.29 28.99
N ASP A 111 -0.34 -12.46 29.17
CA ASP A 111 -1.45 -12.70 28.24
C ASP A 111 -1.62 -11.75 27.02
N ASP A 112 -0.69 -10.83 26.78
CA ASP A 112 -0.78 -9.90 25.64
C ASP A 112 -0.06 -10.53 24.43
N GLY A 113 -0.77 -11.45 23.78
CA GLY A 113 -0.28 -12.29 22.68
C GLY A 113 0.46 -11.54 21.56
N LEU A 114 1.34 -12.29 20.88
CA LEU A 114 2.08 -11.84 19.70
C LEU A 114 1.12 -11.31 18.63
N ALA A 115 0.97 -10.00 18.53
CA ALA A 115 0.00 -9.35 17.65
C ALA A 115 0.70 -8.84 16.39
N CYS A 116 0.22 -9.26 15.22
CA CYS A 116 0.68 -8.68 13.95
C CYS A 116 0.23 -7.21 13.86
N ARG A 117 1.18 -6.30 13.64
CA ARG A 117 0.92 -4.85 13.55
C ARG A 117 1.00 -4.32 12.13
N ARG A 118 1.83 -4.94 11.30
CA ARG A 118 2.19 -4.46 9.96
C ARG A 118 2.34 -5.63 8.99
N LEU A 119 1.85 -5.42 7.77
CA LEU A 119 2.08 -6.28 6.63
C LEU A 119 2.70 -5.44 5.52
N ALA A 120 3.56 -6.06 4.73
CA ALA A 120 4.09 -5.50 3.49
C ALA A 120 4.12 -6.59 2.40
N LEU A 121 3.86 -6.18 1.17
CA LEU A 121 3.84 -7.05 -0.01
C LEU A 121 4.91 -6.60 -1.00
N SER A 122 5.49 -7.58 -1.70
CA SER A 122 6.21 -7.40 -2.96
C SER A 122 5.72 -8.46 -3.95
N SER A 123 6.26 -8.47 -5.16
CA SER A 123 5.83 -9.42 -6.20
C SER A 123 5.97 -10.89 -5.77
N HIS A 124 6.98 -11.21 -4.95
CA HIS A 124 7.30 -12.56 -4.52
C HIS A 124 7.25 -12.78 -3.01
N HIS A 125 7.25 -11.72 -2.21
CA HIS A 125 7.41 -11.82 -0.76
C HIS A 125 6.28 -11.14 0.01
N LEU A 126 6.03 -11.66 1.20
CA LEU A 126 5.19 -11.04 2.22
C LEU A 126 6.02 -10.91 3.49
N ALA A 127 5.99 -9.73 4.11
CA ALA A 127 6.58 -9.50 5.42
C ALA A 127 5.50 -9.17 6.45
N ALA A 128 5.58 -9.80 7.62
CA ALA A 128 4.69 -9.56 8.75
C ALA A 128 5.50 -9.09 9.97
N GLY A 129 5.16 -7.93 10.50
CA GLY A 129 5.79 -7.32 11.68
C GLY A 129 4.90 -7.38 12.90
N PHE A 130 5.51 -7.63 14.06
CA PHE A 130 4.80 -7.98 15.29
C PHE A 130 5.07 -7.01 16.45
N SER A 131 4.28 -7.15 17.52
CA SER A 131 4.36 -6.35 18.75
C SER A 131 5.64 -6.56 19.56
N ASP A 132 6.32 -7.69 19.40
CA ASP A 132 7.63 -7.97 20.02
C ASP A 132 8.81 -7.36 19.23
N GLY A 133 8.55 -6.90 17.99
CA GLY A 133 9.54 -6.38 17.06
C GLY A 133 10.02 -7.37 16.02
N ALA A 134 9.57 -8.62 16.06
CA ALA A 134 9.91 -9.60 15.04
C ALA A 134 9.32 -9.19 13.68
N VAL A 135 10.07 -9.43 12.61
CA VAL A 135 9.58 -9.39 11.24
C VAL A 135 9.80 -10.75 10.58
N HIS A 136 8.71 -11.42 10.20
CA HIS A 136 8.72 -12.69 9.49
C HIS A 136 8.60 -12.45 8.00
N LEU A 137 9.49 -13.06 7.20
CA LEU A 137 9.51 -12.97 5.75
C LEU A 137 9.08 -14.30 5.13
N PHE A 138 8.14 -14.25 4.19
CA PHE A 138 7.61 -15.41 3.48
C PHE A 138 7.80 -15.24 1.98
N HIS A 139 8.04 -16.34 1.29
CA HIS A 139 7.89 -16.41 -0.15
C HIS A 139 6.47 -16.85 -0.50
N ILE A 140 5.71 -15.99 -1.18
CA ILE A 140 4.26 -16.16 -1.39
C ILE A 140 3.97 -17.42 -2.22
N GLN A 141 4.68 -17.59 -3.33
CA GLN A 141 4.38 -18.66 -4.29
C GLN A 141 4.63 -20.06 -3.71
N THR A 142 5.72 -20.23 -2.96
CA THR A 142 6.07 -21.51 -2.32
C THR A 142 5.44 -21.67 -0.94
N ARG A 143 4.92 -20.59 -0.36
CA ARG A 143 4.32 -20.53 0.98
C ARG A 143 5.33 -20.86 2.10
N VAL A 144 6.62 -20.68 1.82
CA VAL A 144 7.71 -21.01 2.74
C VAL A 144 8.07 -19.77 3.55
N HIS A 145 8.18 -19.95 4.86
CA HIS A 145 8.84 -18.98 5.74
C HIS A 145 10.34 -18.97 5.45
N LEU A 146 10.88 -17.82 5.05
CA LEU A 146 12.29 -17.66 4.69
C LEU A 146 13.16 -17.31 5.90
N SER A 147 12.78 -16.27 6.63
CA SER A 147 13.60 -15.69 7.69
C SER A 147 12.76 -14.96 8.73
N THR A 148 13.26 -14.91 9.96
CA THR A 148 12.74 -14.03 11.03
C THR A 148 13.84 -13.04 11.42
N PHE A 149 13.50 -11.77 11.47
CA PHE A 149 14.40 -10.68 11.84
C PHE A 149 13.99 -10.11 13.19
N TYR A 150 14.95 -9.97 14.11
CA TYR A 150 14.74 -9.34 15.41
C TYR A 150 15.60 -8.07 15.52
N PRO A 151 15.05 -6.97 16.05
CA PRO A 151 15.85 -5.79 16.35
C PRO A 151 16.87 -6.12 17.44
N GLN A 152 18.04 -5.46 17.37
CA GLN A 152 19.08 -5.64 18.37
C GLN A 152 18.59 -5.18 19.75
N HIS A 153 19.00 -5.88 20.82
CA HIS A 153 18.63 -5.51 22.18
C HIS A 153 19.20 -4.13 22.57
N ARG A 154 18.40 -3.36 23.31
CA ARG A 154 18.71 -2.03 23.87
C ARG A 154 17.92 -1.85 25.16
N ASP A 155 18.33 -0.89 26.00
CA ASP A 155 17.50 -0.35 27.07
C ASP A 155 16.24 0.28 26.46
N ARG A 156 15.07 -0.19 26.89
CA ARG A 156 13.77 0.19 26.34
C ARG A 156 12.99 1.01 27.36
N LEU A 157 12.28 2.04 26.89
CA LEU A 157 11.38 2.83 27.73
C LEU A 157 10.12 2.07 28.11
N GLY A 158 9.71 1.09 27.30
CA GLY A 158 8.55 0.27 27.57
C GLY A 158 8.56 -1.07 26.83
N ARG A 159 7.64 -1.95 27.19
CA ARG A 159 7.56 -3.32 26.65
C ARG A 159 7.32 -3.37 25.14
N PHE A 160 6.62 -2.39 24.58
CA PHE A 160 6.32 -2.30 23.16
C PHE A 160 7.28 -1.37 22.41
N SER A 161 8.34 -0.86 23.04
CA SER A 161 9.32 -0.01 22.34
C SER A 161 9.87 -0.65 21.06
N SER A 162 10.05 -1.97 21.04
CA SER A 162 10.51 -2.69 19.84
C SER A 162 9.40 -3.05 18.86
N ALA A 163 8.13 -2.78 19.14
CA ALA A 163 7.03 -3.17 18.27
C ALA A 163 7.18 -2.55 16.89
N VAL A 164 6.90 -3.34 15.84
CA VAL A 164 7.06 -2.87 14.46
C VAL A 164 6.05 -1.76 14.15
N SER A 165 6.56 -0.60 13.75
CA SER A 165 5.79 0.59 13.41
C SER A 165 5.56 0.74 11.91
N GLY A 166 6.37 0.09 11.07
CA GLY A 166 6.17 0.07 9.62
C GLY A 166 7.18 -0.80 8.90
N ILE A 167 6.85 -1.21 7.68
CA ILE A 167 7.67 -2.08 6.83
C ILE A 167 7.62 -1.55 5.39
N ILE A 168 8.78 -1.48 4.75
CA ILE A 168 8.96 -1.23 3.32
C ILE A 168 9.61 -2.49 2.75
N LEU A 169 8.94 -3.12 1.79
CA LEU A 169 9.36 -4.38 1.21
C LEU A 169 9.50 -4.24 -0.31
N SER A 170 10.62 -4.73 -0.83
CA SER A 170 10.81 -5.02 -2.25
C SER A 170 11.24 -6.48 -2.41
N ASP A 171 11.37 -6.95 -3.65
CA ASP A 171 11.87 -8.32 -3.89
C ASP A 171 13.36 -8.50 -3.52
N ILE A 172 14.10 -7.41 -3.28
CA ILE A 172 15.54 -7.44 -2.98
C ILE A 172 15.88 -6.88 -1.59
N SER A 173 14.98 -6.14 -0.95
CA SER A 173 15.28 -5.43 0.29
C SER A 173 14.09 -5.41 1.24
N LEU A 174 14.41 -5.47 2.53
CA LEU A 174 13.47 -5.30 3.63
C LEU A 174 13.99 -4.18 4.52
N VAL A 175 13.15 -3.17 4.74
CA VAL A 175 13.37 -2.09 5.70
C VAL A 175 12.19 -2.07 6.66
N PHE A 176 12.45 -1.98 7.95
CA PHE A 176 11.37 -1.82 8.93
C PHE A 176 11.81 -0.92 10.07
N ALA A 177 10.83 -0.32 10.73
CA ALA A 177 11.07 0.54 11.87
C ALA A 177 10.31 0.05 13.10
N THR A 178 10.78 0.45 14.27
CA THR A 178 10.20 0.13 15.58
C THR A 178 9.68 1.38 16.27
N LEU A 179 8.80 1.23 17.28
CA LEU A 179 8.17 2.37 17.97
C LEU A 179 9.19 3.30 18.67
N ASP A 180 10.34 2.78 19.09
CA ASP A 180 11.45 3.57 19.65
C ASP A 180 12.25 4.38 18.62
N GLY A 181 11.88 4.29 17.33
CA GLY A 181 12.46 5.09 16.25
C GLY A 181 13.65 4.44 15.54
N ASP A 182 14.08 3.23 15.95
CA ASP A 182 15.12 2.53 15.20
C ASP A 182 14.62 2.13 13.80
N ILE A 183 15.46 2.32 12.78
CA ILE A 183 15.21 1.85 11.41
C ILE A 183 16.23 0.77 11.08
N HIS A 184 15.75 -0.39 10.66
CA HIS A 184 16.55 -1.56 10.31
C HIS A 184 16.43 -1.87 8.82
N LYS A 185 17.51 -2.37 8.22
CA LYS A 185 17.59 -2.68 6.79
C LYS A 185 18.37 -3.97 6.55
N THR A 186 17.91 -4.76 5.58
CA THR A 186 18.60 -5.96 5.10
C THR A 186 18.32 -6.20 3.61
N VAL A 187 19.22 -6.94 2.96
CA VAL A 187 19.07 -7.38 1.57
C VAL A 187 18.56 -8.82 1.60
N ILE A 188 17.44 -9.08 0.92
CA ILE A 188 16.84 -10.41 0.87
C ILE A 188 17.78 -11.33 0.07
N ASN A 189 18.07 -12.51 0.61
CA ASN A 189 19.07 -13.45 0.07
C ASN A 189 20.51 -12.90 -0.01
N GLY A 190 20.77 -11.74 0.60
CA GLY A 190 22.11 -11.16 0.69
C GLY A 190 22.95 -11.83 1.78
N VAL A 191 24.27 -11.67 1.67
CA VAL A 191 25.22 -12.16 2.69
C VAL A 191 25.21 -11.28 3.95
N ASN A 192 24.79 -10.01 3.81
CA ASN A 192 24.83 -9.04 4.89
C ASN A 192 23.68 -9.26 5.88
N PRO A 193 23.98 -9.38 7.19
CA PRO A 193 22.95 -9.54 8.21
C PRO A 193 22.09 -8.28 8.34
N LEU A 194 21.00 -8.39 9.10
CA LEU A 194 20.21 -7.24 9.52
C LEU A 194 21.11 -6.19 10.19
N ARG A 195 21.03 -4.95 9.71
CA ARG A 195 21.72 -3.81 10.32
C ARG A 195 20.74 -2.72 10.69
N ARG A 196 21.12 -1.92 11.69
CA ARG A 196 20.44 -0.68 12.04
C ARG A 196 20.94 0.44 11.13
N ALA A 197 20.05 1.02 10.34
CA ALA A 197 20.31 2.17 9.48
C ALA A 197 20.20 3.49 10.26
N HIS A 198 19.27 3.57 11.21
CA HIS A 198 19.07 4.74 12.06
C HIS A 198 18.84 4.32 13.52
N LEU A 199 19.47 5.03 14.45
CA LEU A 199 19.27 4.87 15.89
C LEU A 199 18.23 5.91 16.34
N GLY A 200 17.10 5.44 16.85
CA GLY A 200 16.03 6.30 17.32
C GLY A 200 16.37 7.01 18.62
N ASP A 201 15.93 8.26 18.75
CA ASP A 201 15.96 9.07 19.97
C ASP A 201 14.54 9.35 20.46
N VAL A 202 13.90 8.29 20.96
CA VAL A 202 12.52 8.33 21.46
C VAL A 202 12.26 9.44 22.49
N VAL A 203 13.28 9.86 23.26
CA VAL A 203 13.13 10.93 24.27
C VAL A 203 12.94 12.30 23.60
N ASN A 204 13.70 12.57 22.55
CA ASN A 204 13.69 13.87 21.86
C ASN A 204 12.74 13.92 20.66
N ASP A 205 12.37 12.78 20.11
CA ASP A 205 11.51 12.67 18.93
C ASP A 205 10.10 12.15 19.24
N GLY A 206 9.92 11.47 20.37
CA GLY A 206 8.71 10.73 20.69
C GLY A 206 8.67 9.35 20.03
N ALA A 207 7.52 8.69 20.09
CA ALA A 207 7.33 7.36 19.51
C ALA A 207 7.11 7.46 17.99
N LEU A 208 7.78 6.60 17.22
CA LEU A 208 7.57 6.45 15.77
C LEU A 208 6.31 5.61 15.53
N VAL A 209 5.16 6.26 15.37
CA VAL A 209 3.83 5.60 15.35
C VAL A 209 3.46 4.95 14.01
N ASP A 210 4.02 5.43 12.90
CA ASP A 210 3.94 4.77 11.60
C ASP A 210 5.18 5.03 10.75
N PHE A 211 5.53 4.10 9.89
CA PHE A 211 6.69 4.21 9.00
C PHE A 211 6.36 3.64 7.62
N ASN A 212 6.69 4.40 6.58
CA ASN A 212 6.45 4.00 5.20
C ASN A 212 7.45 4.68 4.26
N GLY A 213 7.48 4.28 2.99
CA GLY A 213 8.45 4.84 2.07
C GLY A 213 8.46 4.18 0.70
N CYS A 214 9.31 4.72 -0.16
CA CYS A 214 9.57 4.23 -1.50
C CYS A 214 11.08 4.06 -1.71
N ASN A 215 11.50 3.85 -2.96
CA ASN A 215 12.90 3.64 -3.30
C ASN A 215 13.81 4.85 -3.01
N ARG A 216 13.24 6.06 -2.87
CA ARG A 216 13.97 7.32 -2.69
C ARG A 216 13.81 7.95 -1.31
N TRP A 217 12.64 7.77 -0.70
CA TRP A 217 12.28 8.45 0.54
C TRP A 217 11.75 7.46 1.57
N TRP A 218 12.23 7.58 2.81
CA TRP A 218 11.58 7.00 3.97
C TRP A 218 10.92 8.11 4.78
N VAL A 219 9.74 7.83 5.30
CA VAL A 219 8.95 8.78 6.09
C VAL A 219 8.48 8.10 7.37
N GLY A 220 8.79 8.73 8.49
CA GLY A 220 8.38 8.31 9.81
C GLY A 220 7.41 9.34 10.38
N LEU A 221 6.29 8.88 10.91
CA LEU A 221 5.32 9.69 11.63
C LEU A 221 5.56 9.50 13.13
N TYR A 222 5.91 10.58 13.83
CA TYR A 222 6.21 10.58 15.25
C TYR A 222 5.08 11.21 16.06
N ALA A 223 4.87 10.73 17.29
CA ALA A 223 4.00 11.37 18.27
C ALA A 223 4.70 11.37 19.63
N GLY A 224 4.70 12.52 20.31
CA GLY A 224 5.30 12.65 21.64
C GLY A 224 5.89 14.03 21.88
N VAL A 225 6.46 14.64 20.83
CA VAL A 225 7.10 15.96 20.89
C VAL A 225 6.46 16.88 19.85
N PRO A 226 5.84 18.01 20.27
CA PRO A 226 5.17 18.93 19.36
C PRO A 226 6.11 19.49 18.28
N GLY A 227 5.59 19.66 17.06
CA GLY A 227 6.31 20.26 15.94
C GLY A 227 7.32 19.34 15.25
N ARG A 228 7.37 18.05 15.62
CA ARG A 228 8.28 17.03 15.03
C ARG A 228 7.50 15.87 14.42
N ALA A 229 6.27 16.10 13.98
CA ALA A 229 5.33 15.05 13.60
C ALA A 229 5.85 14.11 12.50
N PHE A 230 6.67 14.56 11.56
CA PHE A 230 7.23 13.69 10.55
C PHE A 230 8.71 13.96 10.27
N HIS A 231 9.42 12.86 10.05
CA HIS A 231 10.83 12.80 9.69
C HIS A 231 10.95 12.23 8.28
N ILE A 232 11.83 12.79 7.47
CA ILE A 232 12.06 12.37 6.09
C ILE A 232 13.53 12.01 5.92
N TRP A 233 13.81 10.79 5.47
CA TRP A 233 15.16 10.33 5.14
C TRP A 233 15.29 10.07 3.65
N ASN A 234 16.48 10.33 3.12
CA ASN A 234 16.89 9.78 1.83
C ASN A 234 17.19 8.28 2.03
N SER A 235 16.52 7.39 1.30
CA SER A 235 16.67 5.94 1.48
C SER A 235 17.97 5.35 0.90
N GLU A 236 18.63 6.07 0.00
CA GLU A 236 19.89 5.69 -0.62
C GLU A 236 21.07 6.05 0.29
N THR A 237 21.10 7.29 0.80
CA THR A 237 22.17 7.78 1.69
C THR A 237 21.89 7.51 3.17
N GLU A 238 20.63 7.25 3.53
CA GLU A 238 20.14 7.04 4.90
C GLU A 238 20.25 8.28 5.79
N GLU A 239 20.47 9.44 5.16
CA GLU A 239 20.55 10.73 5.84
C GLU A 239 19.15 11.27 6.14
N LEU A 240 18.99 11.79 7.36
CA LEU A 240 17.80 12.54 7.78
C LEU A 240 17.82 13.91 7.10
N VAL A 241 16.85 14.17 6.23
CA VAL A 241 16.78 15.37 5.39
C VAL A 241 15.85 16.43 5.99
N PHE A 242 14.81 16.02 6.72
CA PHE A 242 13.84 16.93 7.30
C PHE A 242 13.23 16.38 8.59
N VAL A 243 12.94 17.29 9.52
CA VAL A 243 12.13 17.05 10.72
C VAL A 243 11.18 18.23 10.90
N GLY A 244 9.89 17.96 11.05
CA GLY A 244 8.92 19.01 11.32
C GLY A 244 7.47 18.54 11.32
N GLY A 245 6.55 19.51 11.35
CA GLY A 245 5.12 19.29 11.24
C GLY A 245 4.39 19.13 12.58
N THR A 246 3.11 19.45 12.58
CA THR A 246 2.25 19.53 13.78
C THR A 246 1.08 18.54 13.75
N LEU A 247 1.13 17.56 12.85
CA LEU A 247 0.01 16.64 12.60
C LEU A 247 -0.41 15.87 13.86
N THR A 248 0.58 15.39 14.61
CA THR A 248 0.41 14.50 15.77
C THR A 248 0.52 15.24 17.10
N ASP A 249 0.65 16.57 17.11
CA ASP A 249 0.72 17.38 18.32
C ASP A 249 -0.46 17.10 19.29
N PRO A 250 -1.72 16.96 18.82
CA PRO A 250 -2.84 16.60 19.69
C PRO A 250 -2.73 15.19 20.31
N GLU A 251 -1.97 14.30 19.66
CA GLU A 251 -1.80 12.89 20.04
C GLU A 251 -0.50 12.64 20.82
N ALA A 252 0.23 13.70 21.19
CA ALA A 252 1.57 13.57 21.78
C ALA A 252 1.59 12.66 23.02
N VAL A 253 0.63 12.81 23.93
CA VAL A 253 0.53 11.96 25.13
C VAL A 253 0.26 10.50 24.75
N MET A 254 -0.64 10.26 23.78
CA MET A 254 -0.95 8.91 23.31
C MET A 254 0.24 8.23 22.64
N GLY A 255 1.12 9.02 22.00
CA GLY A 255 2.42 8.56 21.49
C GLY A 255 3.27 7.87 22.56
N TRP A 256 3.33 8.44 23.76
CA TRP A 256 4.08 7.85 24.87
C TRP A 256 3.43 6.57 25.42
N HIS A 257 2.10 6.51 25.49
CA HIS A 257 1.39 5.30 25.93
C HIS A 257 1.63 4.10 25.01
N LEU A 258 1.83 4.30 23.71
CA LEU A 258 2.14 3.22 22.76
C LEU A 258 3.41 2.43 23.12
N LEU A 259 4.34 3.02 23.88
CA LEU A 259 5.56 2.32 24.30
C LEU A 259 5.29 1.30 25.42
N THR A 260 4.23 1.48 26.20
CA THR A 260 3.91 0.68 27.39
C THR A 260 2.63 -0.13 27.24
N GLU A 261 1.69 0.30 26.40
CA GLU A 261 0.36 -0.27 26.26
C GLU A 261 0.05 -0.64 24.79
N LEU A 262 -0.75 -1.68 24.60
CA LEU A 262 -1.24 -2.05 23.29
C LEU A 262 -2.46 -1.17 22.99
N THR A 263 -2.26 -0.10 22.23
CA THR A 263 -3.32 0.85 21.88
C THR A 263 -3.63 0.83 20.37
N ASP A 264 -4.76 1.44 20.02
CA ASP A 264 -5.16 1.67 18.63
C ASP A 264 -4.16 2.59 17.91
N LEU A 265 -4.15 2.51 16.57
CA LEU A 265 -3.32 3.38 15.74
C LEU A 265 -3.79 4.84 15.86
N ILE A 266 -2.89 5.74 16.27
CA ILE A 266 -3.17 7.18 16.41
C ILE A 266 -2.78 8.00 15.17
N GLY A 267 -1.93 7.45 14.31
CA GLY A 267 -1.57 8.05 13.02
C GLY A 267 -1.08 7.04 12.00
N ARG A 268 -1.16 7.43 10.72
CA ARG A 268 -0.63 6.68 9.58
C ARG A 268 0.03 7.59 8.56
N VAL A 269 1.01 7.08 7.82
CA VAL A 269 1.63 7.74 6.68
C VAL A 269 1.82 6.78 5.50
N ARG A 270 1.57 7.25 4.28
CA ARG A 270 1.80 6.52 3.03
C ARG A 270 2.56 7.39 2.06
N VAL A 271 3.53 6.79 1.38
CA VAL A 271 4.37 7.47 0.39
C VAL A 271 3.98 6.98 -1.00
N THR A 272 3.76 7.93 -1.92
CA THR A 272 3.45 7.62 -3.32
C THR A 272 4.72 7.56 -4.17
N SER A 273 4.62 6.96 -5.36
CA SER A 273 5.66 6.98 -6.39
C SER A 273 6.00 8.39 -6.87
N ASN A 274 5.09 9.36 -6.68
CA ASN A 274 5.23 10.75 -7.12
C ASN A 274 5.97 11.63 -6.11
N GLU A 275 6.68 11.01 -5.15
CA GLU A 275 7.45 11.70 -4.12
C GLU A 275 6.59 12.65 -3.26
N THR A 276 5.33 12.28 -3.07
CA THR A 276 4.42 12.88 -2.10
C THR A 276 4.13 11.88 -0.99
N ALA A 277 3.81 12.40 0.20
CA ALA A 277 3.30 11.59 1.29
C ALA A 277 1.94 12.10 1.72
N VAL A 278 1.07 11.16 2.12
CA VAL A 278 -0.21 11.46 2.76
C VAL A 278 -0.19 10.86 4.15
N ALA A 279 -0.49 11.68 5.15
CA ALA A 279 -0.54 11.25 6.53
C ALA A 279 -1.86 11.64 7.17
N CYS A 280 -2.30 10.88 8.17
CA CYS A 280 -3.50 11.19 8.94
C CYS A 280 -3.32 10.94 10.43
N THR A 281 -4.16 11.60 11.21
CA THR A 281 -4.51 11.24 12.60
C THR A 281 -6.01 10.97 12.67
N GLY A 282 -6.55 10.81 13.89
CA GLY A 282 -7.99 10.70 14.09
C GLY A 282 -8.78 11.93 13.61
N LEU A 283 -8.14 13.08 13.38
CA LEU A 283 -8.85 14.35 13.08
C LEU A 283 -8.39 15.06 11.81
N ARG A 284 -7.16 14.82 11.35
CA ARG A 284 -6.54 15.58 10.24
C ARG A 284 -5.97 14.65 9.18
N VAL A 285 -5.99 15.10 7.94
CA VAL A 285 -5.23 14.53 6.82
C VAL A 285 -4.34 15.62 6.24
N LEU A 286 -3.10 15.26 5.94
CA LEU A 286 -2.11 16.12 5.28
C LEU A 286 -1.56 15.43 4.05
N VAL A 287 -1.33 16.21 3.01
CA VAL A 287 -0.52 15.84 1.84
C VAL A 287 0.69 16.76 1.82
N PHE A 288 1.89 16.21 1.72
CA PHE A 288 3.12 16.99 1.69
C PHE A 288 4.13 16.45 0.67
N ASP A 289 4.97 17.36 0.18
CA ASP A 289 5.98 17.11 -0.84
C ASP A 289 7.31 16.67 -0.20
N LEU A 290 7.83 15.51 -0.60
CA LEU A 290 9.08 14.97 -0.06
C LEU A 290 10.32 15.63 -0.68
N ARG A 291 10.24 16.13 -1.92
CA ARG A 291 11.35 16.85 -2.57
C ARG A 291 11.58 18.20 -1.93
N ASN A 292 10.49 18.87 -1.58
CA ASN A 292 10.50 20.21 -1.02
C ASN A 292 10.44 20.18 0.52
N GLN A 293 11.18 19.27 1.15
CA GLN A 293 11.37 19.23 2.62
C GLN A 293 10.05 19.22 3.41
N GLY A 294 9.05 18.47 2.94
CA GLY A 294 7.78 18.33 3.66
C GLY A 294 6.85 19.53 3.58
N VAL A 295 6.99 20.40 2.57
CA VAL A 295 6.01 21.47 2.30
C VAL A 295 4.61 20.88 2.18
N ILE A 296 3.68 21.40 2.96
CA ILE A 296 2.27 20.98 2.95
C ILE A 296 1.63 21.44 1.64
N LEU A 297 1.15 20.49 0.86
CA LEU A 297 0.42 20.71 -0.39
C LEU A 297 -1.09 20.84 -0.13
N ASN A 298 -1.61 20.06 0.82
CA ASN A 298 -3.02 20.08 1.17
C ASN A 298 -3.23 19.64 2.63
N GLU A 299 -4.28 20.15 3.25
CA GLU A 299 -4.66 19.86 4.62
C GLU A 299 -6.17 19.90 4.77
N GLU A 300 -6.74 18.90 5.46
CA GLU A 300 -8.16 18.88 5.81
C GLU A 300 -8.38 18.36 7.23
N GLU A 301 -9.24 19.07 7.97
CA GLU A 301 -9.82 18.58 9.22
C GLU A 301 -11.11 17.79 8.96
N VAL A 302 -11.15 16.55 9.45
CA VAL A 302 -12.29 15.66 9.28
C VAL A 302 -13.12 15.65 10.56
N GLN A 303 -14.17 16.49 10.59
CA GLN A 303 -15.06 16.67 11.75
C GLN A 303 -15.65 15.38 12.33
N ARG A 304 -15.78 14.32 11.53
CA ARG A 304 -16.42 13.05 11.92
C ARG A 304 -15.44 12.02 12.47
N GLY A 305 -14.17 12.39 12.59
CA GLY A 305 -13.08 11.51 12.94
C GLY A 305 -12.72 10.54 11.83
N ILE A 306 -11.46 10.14 11.77
CA ILE A 306 -10.91 9.19 10.81
C ILE A 306 -10.62 7.88 11.53
N ILE A 307 -11.01 6.77 10.92
CA ILE A 307 -10.61 5.45 11.39
C ILE A 307 -9.20 5.19 10.86
N VAL A 308 -8.18 5.57 11.63
CA VAL A 308 -6.75 5.50 11.25
C VAL A 308 -6.35 4.08 10.80
N GLY A 309 -6.87 3.04 11.46
CA GLY A 309 -6.63 1.64 11.06
C GLY A 309 -7.12 1.28 9.66
N SER A 310 -8.00 2.08 9.07
CA SER A 310 -8.52 1.90 7.72
C SER A 310 -8.07 2.94 6.71
N PHE A 311 -7.23 3.89 7.13
CA PHE A 311 -6.58 4.83 6.23
C PHE A 311 -5.47 4.13 5.44
N ASP A 312 -5.49 4.31 4.13
CA ASP A 312 -4.46 3.80 3.22
C ASP A 312 -4.43 4.60 1.91
N ALA A 313 -3.33 4.51 1.16
CA ALA A 313 -3.18 5.23 -0.10
C ALA A 313 -2.35 4.43 -1.11
N ASN A 314 -2.65 4.67 -2.39
CA ASN A 314 -1.82 4.30 -3.53
C ASN A 314 -1.30 5.58 -4.22
N ASP A 315 -0.72 5.46 -5.41
CA ASP A 315 -0.12 6.60 -6.12
C ASP A 315 -1.11 7.69 -6.56
N GLU A 316 -2.38 7.33 -6.74
CA GLU A 316 -3.41 8.22 -7.30
C GLU A 316 -4.51 8.56 -6.28
N SER A 317 -4.77 7.66 -5.35
CA SER A 317 -5.97 7.67 -4.49
C SER A 317 -5.64 7.38 -3.04
N VAL A 318 -6.37 8.04 -2.14
CA VAL A 318 -6.35 7.82 -0.70
C VAL A 318 -7.73 7.41 -0.21
N LEU A 319 -7.78 6.39 0.64
CA LEU A 319 -8.98 5.91 1.32
C LEU A 319 -9.05 6.55 2.72
N ILE A 320 -10.09 7.35 2.95
CA ILE A 320 -10.35 8.05 4.21
C ILE A 320 -11.73 7.63 4.73
N PRO A 321 -11.80 6.66 5.65
CA PRO A 321 -13.03 6.24 6.30
C PRO A 321 -13.30 7.04 7.58
N ASP A 322 -14.54 7.53 7.71
CA ASP A 322 -14.99 8.28 8.88
C ASP A 322 -15.60 7.39 9.98
N GLY A 323 -15.63 7.92 11.20
CA GLY A 323 -16.19 7.24 12.38
C GLY A 323 -17.70 6.94 12.30
N ARG A 324 -18.42 7.44 11.28
CA ARG A 324 -19.84 7.16 11.03
C ARG A 324 -20.05 6.05 10.00
N GLY A 325 -18.97 5.40 9.55
CA GLY A 325 -19.04 4.32 8.57
C GLY A 325 -19.23 4.83 7.15
N ARG A 326 -18.66 5.99 6.79
CA ARG A 326 -18.52 6.44 5.41
C ARG A 326 -17.06 6.29 4.98
N GLY A 327 -16.78 5.46 3.99
CA GLY A 327 -15.51 5.46 3.27
C GLY A 327 -15.56 6.52 2.16
N SER A 328 -14.57 7.40 2.09
CA SER A 328 -14.34 8.27 0.93
C SER A 328 -13.03 7.89 0.26
N VAL A 329 -13.03 7.79 -1.07
CA VAL A 329 -11.81 7.68 -1.86
C VAL A 329 -11.58 9.02 -2.52
N ARG A 330 -10.37 9.55 -2.39
CA ARG A 330 -10.02 10.88 -2.85
C ARG A 330 -8.72 10.87 -3.62
N ARG A 331 -8.51 11.84 -4.51
CA ARG A 331 -7.24 11.96 -5.24
C ARG A 331 -6.13 12.44 -4.31
N VAL A 332 -4.95 11.84 -4.38
CA VAL A 332 -3.80 12.26 -3.54
C VAL A 332 -3.40 13.72 -3.81
N ALA A 333 -3.43 14.16 -5.07
CA ALA A 333 -2.92 15.47 -5.47
C ALA A 333 -3.66 16.66 -4.83
N ASN A 334 -4.98 16.54 -4.61
CA ASN A 334 -5.82 17.66 -4.20
C ASN A 334 -6.89 17.29 -3.16
N LEU A 335 -6.90 16.05 -2.66
CA LEU A 335 -7.92 15.50 -1.75
C LEU A 335 -9.36 15.62 -2.26
N GLU A 336 -9.58 15.75 -3.56
CA GLU A 336 -10.91 15.78 -4.16
C GLU A 336 -11.57 14.39 -4.10
N GLU A 337 -12.82 14.33 -3.63
CA GLU A 337 -13.59 13.07 -3.53
C GLU A 337 -13.83 12.50 -4.94
N VAL A 338 -13.31 11.30 -5.19
CA VAL A 338 -13.59 10.50 -6.39
C VAL A 338 -14.89 9.75 -6.20
N CYS A 339 -15.02 9.04 -5.09
CA CYS A 339 -16.22 8.31 -4.75
C CYS A 339 -16.38 8.13 -3.23
N ARG A 340 -17.54 7.60 -2.84
CA ARG A 340 -17.84 7.28 -1.44
C ARG A 340 -18.71 6.03 -1.34
N PHE A 341 -18.53 5.32 -0.24
CA PHE A 341 -19.31 4.12 0.06
C PHE A 341 -19.60 4.01 1.56
N ARG A 342 -20.56 3.15 1.92
CA ARG A 342 -20.92 2.88 3.31
C ARG A 342 -20.15 1.68 3.83
N VAL A 343 -19.48 1.87 4.95
CA VAL A 343 -18.79 0.86 5.74
C VAL A 343 -19.62 0.54 6.97
N ARG A 344 -19.76 -0.74 7.31
CA ARG A 344 -20.47 -1.19 8.50
C ARG A 344 -19.65 -2.23 9.25
N GLY A 345 -19.60 -2.08 10.57
CA GLY A 345 -19.00 -3.04 11.49
C GLY A 345 -18.15 -2.36 12.56
N ARG A 346 -17.63 -3.15 13.50
CA ARG A 346 -16.62 -2.76 14.49
C ARG A 346 -15.26 -3.31 14.06
N GLY A 347 -14.18 -2.74 14.60
CA GLY A 347 -12.80 -3.19 14.30
C GLY A 347 -12.50 -3.08 12.81
N ILE A 348 -12.66 -1.87 12.26
CA ILE A 348 -12.56 -1.64 10.82
C ILE A 348 -11.08 -1.46 10.46
N LEU A 349 -10.59 -2.34 9.59
CA LEU A 349 -9.33 -2.17 8.87
C LEU A 349 -9.61 -1.96 7.39
N GLY A 350 -8.70 -1.27 6.72
CA GLY A 350 -8.87 -0.85 5.34
C GLY A 350 -7.55 -0.72 4.62
N CYS A 351 -7.57 -1.04 3.34
CA CYS A 351 -6.46 -0.80 2.43
C CYS A 351 -7.00 -0.51 1.02
N VAL A 352 -6.13 -0.03 0.14
CA VAL A 352 -6.47 0.29 -1.24
C VAL A 352 -5.36 -0.18 -2.18
N ASN A 353 -5.72 -0.81 -3.29
CA ASN A 353 -4.81 -0.98 -4.43
C ASN A 353 -5.18 0.00 -5.55
N SER A 354 -4.58 -0.10 -6.72
CA SER A 354 -4.75 0.93 -7.76
C SER A 354 -6.17 1.05 -8.34
N GLY A 355 -7.08 0.09 -8.10
CA GLY A 355 -8.46 0.14 -8.61
C GLY A 355 -9.55 -0.25 -7.61
N TYR A 356 -9.19 -0.77 -6.44
CA TYR A 356 -10.13 -1.37 -5.49
C TYR A 356 -9.81 -0.99 -4.05
N GLY A 357 -10.87 -0.74 -3.29
CA GLY A 357 -10.82 -0.51 -1.85
C GLY A 357 -11.29 -1.75 -1.11
N PHE A 358 -10.57 -2.10 -0.04
CA PHE A 358 -10.86 -3.25 0.80
C PHE A 358 -11.16 -2.77 2.22
N ILE A 359 -12.24 -3.28 2.80
CA ILE A 359 -12.54 -3.04 4.22
C ILE A 359 -12.81 -4.36 4.91
N CYS A 360 -12.00 -4.68 5.92
CA CYS A 360 -12.25 -5.76 6.86
C CYS A 360 -13.07 -5.23 8.04
N ALA A 361 -14.25 -5.81 8.27
CA ALA A 361 -15.06 -5.50 9.44
C ALA A 361 -15.84 -6.74 9.89
N GLY A 362 -15.68 -7.12 11.16
CA GLY A 362 -16.25 -8.35 11.71
C GLY A 362 -15.75 -9.61 11.00
N GLY A 363 -14.46 -9.62 10.63
CA GLY A 363 -13.79 -10.72 9.93
C GLY A 363 -14.24 -11.00 8.51
N VAL A 364 -14.99 -10.06 7.90
CA VAL A 364 -15.36 -10.09 6.48
C VAL A 364 -14.65 -8.96 5.76
N ILE A 365 -13.91 -9.32 4.72
CA ILE A 365 -13.34 -8.34 3.80
C ILE A 365 -14.35 -8.08 2.68
N ARG A 366 -14.76 -6.82 2.54
CA ARG A 366 -15.63 -6.32 1.49
C ARG A 366 -14.79 -5.55 0.47
N VAL A 367 -15.20 -5.62 -0.79
CA VAL A 367 -14.48 -5.03 -1.92
C VAL A 367 -15.36 -4.02 -2.65
N TRP A 368 -14.79 -2.86 -2.93
CA TRP A 368 -15.41 -1.80 -3.73
C TRP A 368 -14.50 -1.42 -4.90
N GLU A 369 -15.11 -1.12 -6.04
CA GLU A 369 -14.45 -0.40 -7.13
C GLU A 369 -14.30 1.07 -6.73
N ILE A 370 -13.10 1.64 -6.85
CA ILE A 370 -12.84 3.01 -6.38
C ILE A 370 -13.18 4.10 -7.42
N GLU A 371 -13.41 3.72 -8.67
CA GLU A 371 -13.76 4.67 -9.73
C GLU A 371 -15.18 5.23 -9.52
N HIS A 372 -16.14 4.37 -9.17
CA HIS A 372 -17.54 4.76 -8.96
C HIS A 372 -18.04 4.52 -7.53
N GLY A 373 -17.23 3.91 -6.66
CA GLY A 373 -17.64 3.55 -5.30
C GLY A 373 -18.61 2.36 -5.25
N GLN A 374 -18.65 1.55 -6.31
CA GLN A 374 -19.57 0.42 -6.39
C GLN A 374 -19.11 -0.72 -5.48
N TYR A 375 -20.00 -1.20 -4.61
CA TYR A 375 -19.79 -2.46 -3.89
C TYR A 375 -19.82 -3.63 -4.88
N LEU A 376 -18.80 -4.48 -4.84
CA LEU A 376 -18.67 -5.62 -5.74
C LEU A 376 -19.08 -6.92 -5.05
N TYR A 377 -18.32 -7.32 -4.02
CA TYR A 377 -18.52 -8.59 -3.30
C TYR A 377 -17.82 -8.60 -1.94
N SER A 378 -17.90 -9.73 -1.26
CA SER A 378 -17.11 -10.06 -0.06
C SER A 378 -16.22 -11.26 -0.35
N LEU A 379 -14.99 -11.26 0.17
CA LEU A 379 -14.14 -12.46 0.13
C LEU A 379 -14.82 -13.59 0.90
N GLY A 380 -14.72 -14.81 0.38
CA GLY A 380 -15.49 -15.96 0.87
C GLY A 380 -15.02 -16.40 2.26
N GLU A 381 -13.74 -16.20 2.55
CA GLU A 381 -13.09 -16.63 3.76
C GLU A 381 -13.30 -15.65 4.91
N ARG A 382 -13.58 -16.20 6.09
CA ARG A 382 -13.62 -15.43 7.33
C ARG A 382 -12.20 -15.38 7.90
N VAL A 383 -11.69 -14.17 8.09
CA VAL A 383 -10.36 -13.93 8.68
C VAL A 383 -10.41 -13.93 10.21
N GLY A 384 -11.60 -13.73 10.79
CA GLY A 384 -11.75 -13.44 12.22
C GLY A 384 -11.38 -12.00 12.55
N GLU A 385 -11.04 -11.73 13.80
CA GLU A 385 -10.53 -10.41 14.20
C GLU A 385 -9.16 -10.19 13.56
N SER A 386 -9.07 -9.19 12.69
CA SER A 386 -7.86 -8.91 11.91
C SER A 386 -7.14 -7.72 12.52
N ASN A 387 -5.81 -7.82 12.57
CA ASN A 387 -4.93 -6.79 13.13
C ASN A 387 -4.20 -5.99 12.05
N ALA A 388 -4.04 -6.57 10.85
CA ALA A 388 -3.43 -5.90 9.71
C ALA A 388 -4.07 -6.38 8.40
N LEU A 389 -4.21 -5.45 7.45
CA LEU A 389 -4.73 -5.67 6.10
C LEU A 389 -3.89 -4.84 5.12
N ILE A 390 -3.49 -5.44 4.00
CA ILE A 390 -2.78 -4.77 2.91
C ILE A 390 -3.18 -5.37 1.56
N ALA A 391 -3.08 -4.57 0.50
CA ALA A 391 -3.28 -5.02 -0.87
C ALA A 391 -2.27 -4.38 -1.81
N ASP A 392 -1.93 -5.10 -2.87
CA ASP A 392 -1.30 -4.56 -4.07
C ASP A 392 -2.17 -4.89 -5.30
N ASP A 393 -1.62 -4.69 -6.50
CA ASP A 393 -2.34 -4.93 -7.76
C ASP A 393 -2.47 -6.41 -8.14
N ARG A 394 -2.08 -7.34 -7.27
CA ARG A 394 -2.20 -8.80 -7.45
C ARG A 394 -2.72 -9.50 -6.20
N TYR A 395 -2.25 -9.14 -5.02
CA TYR A 395 -2.50 -9.82 -3.77
C TYR A 395 -3.29 -8.95 -2.81
N VAL A 396 -4.09 -9.61 -1.99
CA VAL A 396 -4.61 -9.07 -0.73
C VAL A 396 -4.08 -9.95 0.38
N ALA A 397 -3.66 -9.37 1.49
CA ALA A 397 -3.22 -10.12 2.66
C ALA A 397 -3.81 -9.54 3.94
N ALA A 398 -4.24 -10.42 4.84
CA ALA A 398 -4.75 -10.05 6.14
C ALA A 398 -4.18 -10.98 7.21
N CYS A 399 -3.80 -10.41 8.35
CA CYS A 399 -3.37 -11.19 9.50
C CYS A 399 -4.48 -11.22 10.55
N SER A 400 -4.81 -12.43 11.01
CA SER A 400 -5.76 -12.68 12.09
C SER A 400 -5.09 -12.58 13.46
N ALA A 401 -5.89 -12.38 14.51
CA ALA A 401 -5.44 -12.52 15.90
C ALA A 401 -4.90 -13.93 16.19
N ASP A 402 -5.47 -14.96 15.55
CA ASP A 402 -5.05 -16.37 15.69
C ASP A 402 -3.74 -16.74 14.97
N ALA A 403 -2.86 -15.77 14.72
CA ALA A 403 -1.54 -15.97 14.10
C ALA A 403 -1.57 -16.61 12.68
N ASN A 404 -2.67 -16.45 11.93
CA ASN A 404 -2.75 -16.87 10.54
C ASN A 404 -2.67 -15.66 9.61
N ILE A 405 -1.96 -15.81 8.49
CA ILE A 405 -1.91 -14.79 7.44
C ILE A 405 -2.66 -15.35 6.24
N HIS A 406 -3.83 -14.78 5.97
CA HIS A 406 -4.62 -15.09 4.78
C HIS A 406 -4.07 -14.31 3.59
N VAL A 407 -3.89 -14.97 2.46
CA VAL A 407 -3.43 -14.36 1.20
C VAL A 407 -4.37 -14.76 0.07
N TRP A 408 -4.86 -13.77 -0.66
CA TRP A 408 -5.68 -13.94 -1.86
C TRP A 408 -4.88 -13.49 -3.08
N ASP A 409 -4.60 -14.39 -4.00
CA ASP A 409 -3.90 -14.11 -5.26
C ASP A 409 -4.91 -13.97 -6.41
N PHE A 410 -4.99 -12.76 -6.99
CA PHE A 410 -5.84 -12.43 -8.14
C PHE A 410 -5.08 -12.49 -9.47
N GLY A 411 -3.81 -12.89 -9.46
CA GLY A 411 -2.95 -12.96 -10.64
C GLY A 411 -3.58 -13.78 -11.77
N ALA A 412 -3.44 -13.26 -12.98
CA ALA A 412 -3.82 -14.01 -14.18
C ALA A 412 -2.87 -15.19 -14.44
N GLN A 413 -3.43 -16.29 -14.98
CA GLN A 413 -2.68 -17.51 -15.31
C GLN A 413 -2.07 -17.45 -16.71
#